data_AF-A0AAW5W502-F1
#
_entry.id   AF-A0AAW5W502-F1
#
_cell.length_a   1.000
_cell.length_b   1.000
_cell.length_c   1.000
_cell.angle_alpha   90.00
_cell.angle_beta   90.00
_cell.angle_gamma   90.00
#
_symmetry.space_group_name_H-M   'P 1'
#
loop_
_entity.id
_entity.type
_entity.pdbx_description
1 polymer ?
#
loop_
_entity_poly.entity_id
_entity_poly.type
_entity_poly.pdbx_seq_one_letter_code
_entity_poly.pdbx_strand_id
1 'polypeptide(L)'
;MNKSLSLILGCVFAALSPSAWALSASTQAAVNNNYLFIENNVDNEYFITPSSLDPRISGSNTWVKYGNDQDSLGYMGIVGWVANTSYYKDMWIDNSPISEPFRGIRCTTGANCPASGYIAAELTDQFGFYHTKATGSGIAGGYYGFASLTDSAYEYFRNMSVGSAETYNLNFCRTTIDYDYAAGQRCKDQSSGNWYIRPYTLNKIGHLSLVSTNAFQELWVASDGTPSITKDSGYCELGVVSREDGVICKMISYNLNQTSNLTASLRIRMYADSGLLGFTPAATTIKYSGDGQTWTNFSSTSVYYNVFSNSGEYVYVFLSKTFLKNMVDRGVSITNSQPFTFAFTNSVTPESGYYQFTPSLQLNIVPKEYGISIISSDNSTSASGSGTIGETAPIEMDYTVTVSGPRQADSITAQVIGESTTINNAPYCLFTSTQGGLSVPIPAFLQYNSESGGVVQKRNSCSEAAISMRDAQWQQTPWDANNTDDGSYFATDLKLLFPMNDSRSMLTVSGADWEGVVSASGEIKVTANWVGVTP
;
A
#
# COMPACT_ATOMS: atom_id res chain seq x y z
N MET A 1 -72.14 56.60 -4.15
CA MET A 1 -72.50 56.16 -5.52
C MET A 1 -71.21 56.30 -6.34
N ASN A 2 -70.59 55.30 -6.97
CA ASN A 2 -70.98 53.96 -7.42
C ASN A 2 -69.77 53.01 -7.34
N LYS A 3 -70.08 51.72 -7.15
CA LYS A 3 -69.18 50.57 -7.23
C LYS A 3 -68.90 50.18 -8.70
N SER A 4 -67.88 49.31 -8.84
CA SER A 4 -67.79 48.21 -9.84
C SER A 4 -67.22 48.58 -11.21
N LEU A 5 -66.46 47.73 -11.92
CA LEU A 5 -65.67 46.53 -11.65
C LEU A 5 -64.96 46.21 -12.99
N SER A 6 -63.73 45.72 -12.92
CA SER A 6 -62.92 45.26 -14.06
C SER A 6 -63.54 44.10 -14.85
N LEU A 7 -63.20 43.99 -16.14
CA LEU A 7 -63.07 42.67 -16.80
C LEU A 7 -61.93 42.73 -17.83
N ILE A 8 -60.83 42.04 -17.50
CA ILE A 8 -59.64 41.85 -18.33
C ILE A 8 -59.85 40.57 -19.16
N LEU A 9 -59.53 40.67 -20.44
CA LEU A 9 -59.62 39.62 -21.44
C LEU A 9 -58.54 38.54 -21.16
N GLY A 10 -58.98 37.33 -20.80
CA GLY A 10 -58.11 36.17 -20.66
C GLY A 10 -57.77 35.56 -22.01
N CYS A 11 -56.48 35.51 -22.36
CA CYS A 11 -55.95 34.57 -23.34
C CYS A 11 -55.19 33.47 -22.58
N VAL A 12 -55.71 32.25 -22.73
CA VAL A 12 -55.19 31.01 -22.18
C VAL A 12 -53.86 30.69 -22.87
N PHE A 13 -52.74 30.82 -22.17
CA PHE A 13 -51.52 30.10 -22.51
C PHE A 13 -51.64 28.70 -21.89
N ALA A 14 -52.10 27.74 -22.69
CA ALA A 14 -51.88 26.33 -22.38
C ALA A 14 -50.38 26.06 -22.53
N ALA A 15 -49.65 26.03 -21.40
CA ALA A 15 -48.30 25.51 -21.35
C ALA A 15 -48.37 24.01 -21.67
N LEU A 16 -48.14 23.66 -22.95
CA LEU A 16 -47.83 22.29 -23.34
C LEU A 16 -46.49 21.92 -22.69
N SER A 17 -46.55 21.07 -21.68
CA SER A 17 -45.40 20.42 -21.07
C SER A 17 -44.59 19.66 -22.14
N PRO A 18 -43.26 19.80 -22.20
CA PRO A 18 -42.44 19.03 -23.13
C PRO A 18 -42.24 17.62 -22.58
N SER A 19 -43.27 16.78 -22.60
CA SER A 19 -43.19 15.35 -22.28
C SER A 19 -43.24 14.45 -23.53
N ALA A 20 -43.18 15.02 -24.73
CA ALA A 20 -43.38 14.27 -25.98
C ALA A 20 -42.11 13.57 -26.53
N TRP A 21 -40.94 13.69 -25.88
CA TRP A 21 -39.66 13.28 -26.46
C TRP A 21 -38.74 12.47 -25.53
N ALA A 22 -39.21 11.95 -24.38
CA ALA A 22 -38.38 11.16 -23.46
C ALA A 22 -38.43 9.64 -23.76
N LEU A 23 -37.32 8.94 -23.50
CA LEU A 23 -37.27 7.49 -23.61
C LEU A 23 -38.10 6.82 -22.53
N SER A 24 -38.74 5.70 -22.89
CA SER A 24 -39.38 4.82 -21.91
C SER A 24 -38.37 3.83 -21.34
N ALA A 25 -38.27 3.77 -20.01
CA ALA A 25 -37.44 2.79 -19.32
C ALA A 25 -37.97 1.36 -19.50
N SER A 26 -37.06 0.40 -19.70
CA SER A 26 -37.34 -1.03 -19.69
C SER A 26 -36.65 -1.68 -18.49
N THR A 27 -37.44 -2.03 -17.46
CA THR A 27 -36.94 -2.73 -16.27
C THR A 27 -36.72 -4.22 -16.59
N GLN A 28 -35.49 -4.69 -16.35
CA GLN A 28 -35.06 -6.06 -16.57
C GLN A 28 -35.10 -6.88 -15.26
N ALA A 29 -35.02 -8.21 -15.39
CA ALA A 29 -34.98 -9.12 -14.24
C ALA A 29 -33.79 -8.82 -13.32
N ALA A 30 -34.05 -8.89 -12.01
CA ALA A 30 -33.04 -8.69 -10.98
C ALA A 30 -31.86 -9.67 -11.12
N VAL A 31 -30.69 -9.23 -10.72
CA VAL A 31 -29.45 -10.03 -10.68
C VAL A 31 -28.78 -9.88 -9.33
N ASN A 32 -28.00 -10.88 -8.93
CA ASN A 32 -27.22 -10.82 -7.70
C ASN A 32 -25.85 -11.46 -7.88
N ASN A 33 -24.87 -10.99 -7.11
CA ASN A 33 -23.55 -11.61 -6.98
C ASN A 33 -23.07 -11.54 -5.53
N ASN A 34 -22.24 -12.49 -5.13
CA ASN A 34 -21.52 -12.44 -3.86
C ASN A 34 -20.10 -11.96 -4.13
N TYR A 35 -19.55 -11.15 -3.23
CA TYR A 35 -18.17 -10.70 -3.35
C TYR A 35 -17.45 -10.71 -2.01
N LEU A 36 -16.13 -10.85 -2.10
CA LEU A 36 -15.19 -10.60 -1.03
C LEU A 36 -14.43 -9.32 -1.38
N PHE A 37 -14.31 -8.42 -0.39
CA PHE A 37 -13.51 -7.21 -0.50
C PHE A 37 -12.12 -7.47 0.09
N ILE A 38 -11.06 -7.11 -0.62
CA ILE A 38 -9.69 -7.14 -0.11
C ILE A 38 -9.18 -5.70 -0.06
N GLU A 39 -8.68 -5.28 1.09
CA GLU A 39 -8.00 -4.00 1.27
C GLU A 39 -6.54 -4.21 1.68
N ASN A 40 -5.66 -3.35 1.19
CA ASN A 40 -4.31 -3.19 1.69
C ASN A 40 -4.19 -1.80 2.31
N ASN A 41 -4.17 -1.77 3.64
CA ASN A 41 -4.06 -0.55 4.42
C ASN A 41 -2.64 0.05 4.40
N VAL A 42 -1.68 -0.61 3.75
CA VAL A 42 -0.32 -0.09 3.53
C VAL A 42 -0.30 0.90 2.37
N ASP A 43 -0.90 0.53 1.23
CA ASP A 43 -0.75 1.24 -0.04
C ASP A 43 -2.06 1.90 -0.54
N ASN A 44 -3.15 1.83 0.23
CA ASN A 44 -4.51 2.24 -0.18
C ASN A 44 -4.98 1.55 -1.47
N GLU A 45 -4.68 0.27 -1.57
CA GLU A 45 -5.10 -0.57 -2.69
C GLU A 45 -6.31 -1.43 -2.30
N TYR A 46 -7.25 -1.57 -3.23
CA TYR A 46 -8.50 -2.27 -3.04
C TYR A 46 -8.72 -3.27 -4.16
N PHE A 47 -9.40 -4.38 -3.84
CA PHE A 47 -9.79 -5.38 -4.81
C PHE A 47 -11.15 -5.97 -4.47
N ILE A 48 -12.04 -5.96 -5.45
CA ILE A 48 -13.35 -6.61 -5.37
C ILE A 48 -13.28 -7.89 -6.19
N THR A 49 -13.59 -9.02 -5.55
CA THR A 49 -13.55 -10.34 -6.19
C THR A 49 -14.89 -11.08 -6.02
N PRO A 50 -15.56 -11.47 -7.10
CA PRO A 50 -16.87 -12.10 -7.03
C PRO A 50 -16.82 -13.64 -7.03
N SER A 51 -17.93 -14.28 -6.67
CA SER A 51 -18.09 -15.73 -6.80
C SER A 51 -18.57 -16.16 -8.19
N SER A 52 -19.26 -15.29 -8.93
CA SER A 52 -19.70 -15.52 -10.32
C SER A 52 -19.26 -14.39 -11.26
N LEU A 53 -19.19 -14.70 -12.55
CA LEU A 53 -18.77 -13.73 -13.56
C LEU A 53 -19.86 -12.67 -13.82
N ASP A 54 -21.12 -13.11 -13.88
CA ASP A 54 -22.26 -12.24 -14.06
C ASP A 54 -23.16 -12.25 -12.80
N PRO A 55 -23.79 -11.12 -12.45
CA PRO A 55 -23.55 -9.81 -13.03
C PRO A 55 -22.14 -9.29 -12.70
N ARG A 56 -21.59 -8.42 -13.55
CA ARG A 56 -20.16 -8.06 -13.51
C ARG A 56 -19.89 -7.13 -12.35
N ILE A 57 -19.06 -7.56 -11.40
CA ILE A 57 -18.43 -6.67 -10.41
C ILE A 57 -17.07 -7.25 -10.02
N SER A 58 -15.99 -6.59 -10.39
CA SER A 58 -14.65 -7.07 -10.07
C SER A 58 -13.57 -6.06 -10.39
N GLY A 59 -12.40 -6.27 -9.83
CA GLY A 59 -11.18 -5.57 -10.20
C GLY A 59 -10.57 -4.78 -9.07
N SER A 60 -9.32 -4.39 -9.30
CA SER A 60 -8.55 -3.55 -8.39
C SER A 60 -8.56 -2.09 -8.85
N ASN A 61 -8.32 -1.16 -7.92
CA ASN A 61 -8.09 0.25 -8.23
C ASN A 61 -6.69 0.48 -8.83
N THR A 62 -5.78 -0.49 -8.75
CA THR A 62 -4.43 -0.42 -9.30
C THR A 62 -4.15 -1.55 -10.30
N TRP A 63 -3.15 -1.31 -11.15
CA TRP A 63 -2.62 -2.32 -12.06
C TRP A 63 -1.61 -3.21 -11.33
N VAL A 64 -1.58 -4.50 -11.67
CA VAL A 64 -0.57 -5.43 -11.17
C VAL A 64 0.85 -5.04 -11.58
N LYS A 65 1.81 -5.31 -10.70
CA LYS A 65 3.25 -5.03 -10.92
C LYS A 65 3.93 -6.12 -11.75
N TYR A 66 3.49 -7.38 -11.58
CA TYR A 66 4.05 -8.55 -12.25
C TYR A 66 3.06 -9.19 -13.22
N GLY A 67 3.53 -9.49 -14.42
CA GLY A 67 2.74 -10.12 -15.48
C GLY A 67 1.91 -9.11 -16.28
N ASN A 68 1.30 -9.59 -17.37
CA ASN A 68 0.49 -8.78 -18.29
C ASN A 68 -0.92 -9.36 -18.46
N ASP A 69 -1.37 -10.21 -17.53
CA ASP A 69 -2.64 -10.94 -17.64
C ASP A 69 -3.84 -10.09 -17.19
N GLN A 70 -3.61 -8.99 -16.47
CA GLN A 70 -4.67 -8.05 -16.11
C GLN A 70 -5.00 -7.15 -17.29
N ASP A 71 -6.23 -7.25 -17.75
CA ASP A 71 -6.74 -6.49 -18.89
C ASP A 71 -7.57 -5.28 -18.46
N SER A 72 -8.07 -5.21 -17.23
CA SER A 72 -8.87 -4.09 -16.74
C SER A 72 -8.82 -3.87 -15.23
N LEU A 73 -9.08 -2.63 -14.83
CA LEU A 73 -9.32 -2.21 -13.45
C LEU A 73 -10.77 -2.48 -13.02
N GLY A 74 -11.10 -2.07 -11.79
CA GLY A 74 -12.44 -2.15 -11.19
C GLY A 74 -13.59 -1.65 -12.04
N TYR A 75 -14.59 -2.48 -12.20
CA TYR A 75 -15.82 -2.12 -12.90
C TYR A 75 -17.04 -2.87 -12.37
N MET A 76 -18.21 -2.36 -12.73
CA MET A 76 -19.46 -3.12 -12.64
C MET A 76 -20.35 -2.95 -13.88
N GLY A 77 -21.25 -3.90 -14.14
CA GLY A 77 -22.24 -3.76 -15.21
C GLY A 77 -22.83 -5.07 -15.73
N ILE A 78 -23.38 -5.03 -16.95
CA ILE A 78 -24.21 -6.11 -17.51
C ILE A 78 -23.78 -6.43 -18.95
N VAL A 79 -23.38 -7.69 -19.22
CA VAL A 79 -22.85 -8.14 -20.52
C VAL A 79 -23.86 -8.05 -21.68
N GLY A 80 -25.15 -7.93 -21.38
CA GLY A 80 -26.21 -7.75 -22.39
C GLY A 80 -26.48 -6.28 -22.78
N TRP A 81 -25.93 -5.31 -22.06
CA TRP A 81 -26.03 -3.91 -22.43
C TRP A 81 -24.91 -3.58 -23.40
N VAL A 82 -25.26 -3.25 -24.65
CA VAL A 82 -24.28 -3.01 -25.72
C VAL A 82 -24.58 -1.70 -26.39
N ALA A 83 -23.54 -0.93 -26.72
CA ALA A 83 -23.63 0.28 -27.51
C ALA A 83 -22.33 0.43 -28.30
N ASN A 84 -22.45 0.50 -29.63
CA ASN A 84 -21.28 0.65 -30.50
C ASN A 84 -20.70 2.08 -30.43
N THR A 85 -19.66 2.36 -31.21
CA THR A 85 -18.96 3.67 -31.22
C THR A 85 -19.84 4.85 -31.64
N SER A 86 -21.00 4.61 -32.27
CA SER A 86 -21.92 5.67 -32.72
C SER A 86 -22.87 6.16 -31.62
N TYR A 87 -22.95 5.47 -30.48
CA TYR A 87 -23.88 5.79 -29.40
C TYR A 87 -23.18 6.50 -28.24
N TYR A 88 -23.74 7.62 -27.79
CA TYR A 88 -23.52 8.16 -26.46
C TYR A 88 -24.19 7.26 -25.42
N LYS A 89 -23.50 7.07 -24.29
CA LYS A 89 -23.92 6.22 -23.18
C LYS A 89 -23.98 7.01 -21.89
N ASP A 90 -25.00 6.71 -21.11
CA ASP A 90 -25.14 7.11 -19.72
C ASP A 90 -25.26 5.86 -18.86
N MET A 91 -24.60 5.84 -17.70
CA MET A 91 -24.86 4.86 -16.65
C MET A 91 -24.88 5.53 -15.29
N TRP A 92 -25.90 5.23 -14.50
CA TRP A 92 -26.07 5.79 -13.16
C TRP A 92 -26.81 4.83 -12.24
N ILE A 93 -26.75 5.10 -10.93
CA ILE A 93 -27.54 4.42 -9.92
C ILE A 93 -28.63 5.37 -9.44
N ASP A 94 -29.90 4.96 -9.51
CA ASP A 94 -30.99 5.77 -8.98
C ASP A 94 -30.83 5.95 -7.47
N ASN A 95 -30.93 7.20 -7.00
CA ASN A 95 -30.72 7.56 -5.59
C ASN A 95 -29.44 6.93 -5.02
N SER A 96 -28.34 7.02 -5.79
CA SER A 96 -27.06 6.41 -5.45
C SER A 96 -26.65 6.73 -4.00
N PRO A 97 -26.36 5.72 -3.17
CA PRO A 97 -25.75 5.93 -1.86
C PRO A 97 -24.24 6.21 -1.97
N ILE A 98 -23.67 6.04 -3.17
CA ILE A 98 -22.27 6.29 -3.49
C ILE A 98 -22.20 7.64 -4.19
N SER A 99 -21.44 8.60 -3.65
CA SER A 99 -21.17 9.85 -4.36
C SER A 99 -20.23 9.60 -5.52
N GLU A 100 -20.69 9.87 -6.74
CA GLU A 100 -19.93 9.70 -7.99
C GLU A 100 -19.41 8.26 -8.16
N PRO A 101 -20.29 7.26 -8.35
CA PRO A 101 -19.88 5.85 -8.35
C PRO A 101 -19.00 5.48 -9.56
N PHE A 102 -19.08 6.24 -10.65
CA PHE A 102 -18.48 5.86 -11.94
C PHE A 102 -17.69 7.01 -12.56
N ARG A 103 -16.50 6.68 -13.09
CA ARG A 103 -15.61 7.63 -13.80
C ARG A 103 -15.73 7.58 -15.33
N GLY A 104 -16.48 6.61 -15.86
CA GLY A 104 -16.70 6.44 -17.30
C GLY A 104 -16.86 4.98 -17.70
N ILE A 105 -16.59 4.69 -18.98
CA ILE A 105 -16.76 3.37 -19.58
C ILE A 105 -15.52 2.52 -19.31
N ARG A 106 -15.71 1.30 -18.80
CA ARG A 106 -14.61 0.33 -18.69
C ARG A 106 -14.16 -0.12 -20.08
N CYS A 107 -12.85 -0.17 -20.29
CA CYS A 107 -12.19 -0.74 -21.47
C CYS A 107 -11.12 -1.77 -21.05
N THR A 108 -10.46 -2.43 -22.00
CA THR A 108 -9.31 -3.29 -21.70
C THR A 108 -8.03 -2.73 -22.27
N THR A 109 -6.89 -3.06 -21.67
CA THR A 109 -5.53 -2.71 -22.14
C THR A 109 -5.39 -2.82 -23.67
N GLY A 110 -4.59 -1.91 -24.25
CA GLY A 110 -4.33 -1.85 -25.69
C GLY A 110 -4.80 -0.55 -26.32
N ALA A 111 -4.79 -0.49 -27.67
CA ALA A 111 -4.90 0.77 -28.42
C ALA A 111 -6.21 1.56 -28.22
N ASN A 112 -7.29 0.89 -27.79
CA ASN A 112 -8.59 1.52 -27.59
C ASN A 112 -8.83 1.97 -26.13
N CYS A 113 -7.90 1.73 -25.21
CA CYS A 113 -8.06 2.05 -23.81
C CYS A 113 -6.89 2.89 -23.31
N PRO A 114 -7.15 4.06 -22.71
CA PRO A 114 -6.09 4.85 -22.07
C PRO A 114 -5.38 4.04 -20.98
N ALA A 115 -4.13 4.44 -20.65
CA ALA A 115 -3.36 3.83 -19.57
C ALA A 115 -4.06 3.90 -18.20
N SER A 116 -5.00 4.85 -18.04
CA SER A 116 -5.87 4.95 -16.87
C SER A 116 -6.85 3.78 -16.72
N GLY A 117 -7.03 2.93 -17.74
CA GLY A 117 -7.86 1.72 -17.68
C GLY A 117 -9.35 1.92 -17.94
N TYR A 118 -9.75 3.14 -18.33
CA TYR A 118 -11.13 3.47 -18.66
C TYR A 118 -11.19 4.61 -19.67
N ILE A 119 -12.31 4.70 -20.39
CA ILE A 119 -12.65 5.85 -21.24
C ILE A 119 -13.36 6.86 -20.34
N ALA A 120 -12.72 8.00 -20.12
CA ALA A 120 -13.25 9.06 -19.27
C ALA A 120 -14.57 9.60 -19.82
N ALA A 121 -15.51 9.87 -18.91
CA ALA A 121 -16.76 10.49 -19.28
C ALA A 121 -16.62 12.00 -19.51
N GLU A 122 -17.48 12.55 -20.37
CA GLU A 122 -17.55 14.01 -20.57
C GLU A 122 -18.24 14.72 -19.40
N LEU A 123 -19.09 13.99 -18.67
CA LEU A 123 -19.72 14.45 -17.44
C LEU A 123 -19.86 13.31 -16.42
N THR A 124 -19.54 13.60 -15.16
CA THR A 124 -19.89 12.77 -14.01
C THR A 124 -20.72 13.60 -13.03
N ASP A 125 -21.61 12.94 -12.29
CA ASP A 125 -22.30 13.52 -11.14
C ASP A 125 -22.46 12.49 -10.02
N GLN A 126 -23.12 12.89 -8.94
CA GLN A 126 -23.33 12.06 -7.75
C GLN A 126 -23.97 10.69 -8.04
N PHE A 127 -24.62 10.47 -9.19
CA PHE A 127 -25.29 9.23 -9.52
C PHE A 127 -24.54 8.38 -10.54
N GLY A 128 -23.67 8.96 -11.39
CA GLY A 128 -22.99 8.21 -12.44
C GLY A 128 -22.28 9.05 -13.46
N PHE A 129 -22.14 8.50 -14.66
CA PHE A 129 -21.46 9.14 -15.79
C PHE A 129 -22.40 9.30 -16.98
N TYR A 130 -22.12 10.32 -17.79
CA TYR A 130 -22.98 10.71 -18.90
C TYR A 130 -22.17 11.16 -20.11
N HIS A 131 -22.82 11.03 -21.27
CA HIS A 131 -22.36 11.49 -22.56
C HIS A 131 -20.95 10.97 -22.86
N THR A 132 -20.88 9.66 -23.12
CA THR A 132 -19.60 9.00 -23.38
C THR A 132 -19.74 7.96 -24.47
N LYS A 133 -18.80 7.94 -25.42
CA LYS A 133 -18.77 6.97 -26.53
C LYS A 133 -17.72 5.90 -26.30
N ALA A 134 -18.00 4.72 -26.84
CA ALA A 134 -16.98 3.69 -27.01
C ALA A 134 -15.91 4.17 -28.00
N THR A 135 -14.64 3.86 -27.74
CA THR A 135 -13.49 4.20 -28.59
C THR A 135 -13.19 3.15 -29.66
N GLY A 136 -13.67 1.92 -29.48
CA GLY A 136 -13.44 0.81 -30.40
C GLY A 136 -14.42 -0.34 -30.19
N SER A 137 -14.34 -1.38 -31.02
CA SER A 137 -15.27 -2.52 -30.96
C SER A 137 -15.05 -3.47 -29.78
N GLY A 138 -16.13 -4.14 -29.37
CA GLY A 138 -16.09 -5.25 -28.42
C GLY A 138 -15.68 -4.83 -27.01
N ILE A 139 -15.19 -5.81 -26.25
CA ILE A 139 -14.84 -5.64 -24.84
C ILE A 139 -13.68 -4.64 -24.65
N ALA A 140 -12.77 -4.59 -25.61
CA ALA A 140 -11.58 -3.75 -25.54
C ALA A 140 -11.84 -2.26 -25.72
N GLY A 141 -12.76 -1.88 -26.61
CA GLY A 141 -13.10 -0.48 -26.85
C GLY A 141 -14.34 0.02 -26.12
N GLY A 142 -14.80 -0.72 -25.09
CA GLY A 142 -15.89 -0.28 -24.22
C GLY A 142 -17.28 -0.40 -24.83
N TYR A 143 -17.57 -1.39 -25.69
CA TYR A 143 -18.92 -1.58 -26.25
C TYR A 143 -19.98 -1.93 -25.22
N TYR A 144 -19.61 -2.67 -24.19
CA TYR A 144 -20.53 -3.16 -23.19
C TYR A 144 -20.88 -2.08 -22.15
N GLY A 145 -22.05 -2.22 -21.52
CA GLY A 145 -22.51 -1.38 -20.42
C GLY A 145 -21.80 -1.75 -19.12
N PHE A 146 -20.48 -1.47 -19.10
CA PHE A 146 -19.58 -1.65 -17.98
C PHE A 146 -19.06 -0.28 -17.55
N ALA A 147 -19.34 0.09 -16.31
CA ALA A 147 -18.93 1.34 -15.72
C ALA A 147 -17.67 1.12 -14.86
N SER A 148 -16.64 1.93 -15.08
CA SER A 148 -15.43 1.92 -14.26
C SER A 148 -15.71 2.54 -12.89
N LEU A 149 -15.32 1.86 -11.82
CA LEU A 149 -15.55 2.28 -10.43
C LEU A 149 -14.64 3.42 -10.03
N THR A 150 -15.15 4.42 -9.31
CA THR A 150 -14.36 5.48 -8.64
C THR A 150 -13.76 5.01 -7.32
N ASP A 151 -12.90 5.83 -6.74
CA ASP A 151 -12.32 5.57 -5.40
C ASP A 151 -13.42 5.65 -4.32
N SER A 152 -14.38 6.58 -4.46
CA SER A 152 -15.59 6.65 -3.63
C SER A 152 -16.41 5.36 -3.66
N ALA A 153 -16.49 4.69 -4.82
CA ALA A 153 -17.17 3.41 -4.91
C ALA A 153 -16.44 2.32 -4.13
N TYR A 154 -15.09 2.26 -4.22
CA TYR A 154 -14.31 1.33 -3.40
C TYR A 154 -14.49 1.58 -1.90
N GLU A 155 -14.42 2.84 -1.47
CA GLU A 155 -14.62 3.22 -0.07
C GLU A 155 -16.04 2.87 0.41
N TYR A 156 -17.05 3.00 -0.43
CA TYR A 156 -18.39 2.54 -0.09
C TYR A 156 -18.43 1.01 0.12
N PHE A 157 -17.91 0.23 -0.84
CA PHE A 157 -17.89 -1.24 -0.73
C PHE A 157 -17.01 -1.74 0.40
N ARG A 158 -15.96 -0.99 0.74
CA ARG A 158 -15.11 -1.21 1.92
C ARG A 158 -15.92 -1.09 3.21
N ASN A 159 -16.73 -0.04 3.33
CA ASN A 159 -17.51 0.25 4.53
C ASN A 159 -18.80 -0.57 4.67
N MET A 160 -19.26 -1.25 3.61
CA MET A 160 -20.35 -2.22 3.73
C MET A 160 -20.03 -3.31 4.74
N SER A 161 -20.99 -3.67 5.59
CA SER A 161 -20.81 -4.73 6.60
C SER A 161 -20.76 -6.12 5.96
N VAL A 162 -19.90 -7.00 6.49
CA VAL A 162 -19.88 -8.41 6.10
C VAL A 162 -21.21 -9.08 6.47
N GLY A 163 -21.79 -9.82 5.53
CA GLY A 163 -23.12 -10.43 5.63
C GLY A 163 -24.26 -9.53 5.17
N SER A 164 -24.01 -8.27 4.81
CA SER A 164 -25.04 -7.39 4.26
C SER A 164 -25.29 -7.65 2.78
N ALA A 165 -26.48 -7.23 2.35
CA ALA A 165 -26.91 -7.24 0.96
C ALA A 165 -27.51 -5.88 0.61
N GLU A 166 -27.13 -5.32 -0.53
CA GLU A 166 -27.67 -4.06 -1.03
C GLU A 166 -28.12 -4.21 -2.48
N THR A 167 -29.20 -3.54 -2.84
CA THR A 167 -29.75 -3.57 -4.21
C THR A 167 -29.77 -2.17 -4.80
N TYR A 168 -29.12 -2.02 -5.95
CA TYR A 168 -29.04 -0.78 -6.71
C TYR A 168 -29.92 -0.89 -7.94
N ASN A 169 -30.68 0.16 -8.26
CA ASN A 169 -31.30 0.27 -9.58
C ASN A 169 -30.26 0.83 -10.55
N LEU A 170 -29.52 -0.08 -11.18
CA LEU A 170 -28.51 0.29 -12.16
C LEU A 170 -29.18 0.64 -13.48
N ASN A 171 -28.87 1.81 -14.00
CA ASN A 171 -29.41 2.33 -15.23
C ASN A 171 -28.35 2.32 -16.32
N PHE A 172 -28.76 1.97 -17.54
CA PHE A 172 -27.98 2.14 -18.75
C PHE A 172 -28.85 2.75 -19.83
N CYS A 173 -28.40 3.84 -20.42
CA CYS A 173 -29.05 4.47 -21.53
C CYS A 173 -28.08 4.63 -22.70
N ARG A 174 -28.56 4.40 -23.92
CA ARG A 174 -27.80 4.68 -25.15
C ARG A 174 -28.65 5.46 -26.15
N THR A 175 -28.03 6.42 -26.84
CA THR A 175 -28.65 7.18 -27.94
C THR A 175 -27.60 7.59 -28.97
N THR A 176 -27.99 7.77 -30.23
CA THR A 176 -27.11 8.36 -31.25
C THR A 176 -27.20 9.88 -31.28
N ILE A 177 -28.13 10.47 -30.52
CA ILE A 177 -28.30 11.91 -30.43
C ILE A 177 -27.17 12.47 -29.57
N ASP A 178 -26.47 13.46 -30.12
CA ASP A 178 -25.53 14.30 -29.36
C ASP A 178 -26.34 15.34 -28.59
N TYR A 179 -26.53 15.12 -27.29
CA TYR A 179 -27.33 16.01 -26.45
C TYR A 179 -26.44 16.95 -25.65
N ASP A 180 -27.00 18.11 -25.28
CA ASP A 180 -26.29 19.12 -24.51
C ASP A 180 -26.26 18.75 -23.03
N TYR A 181 -25.26 17.96 -22.64
CA TYR A 181 -25.05 17.52 -21.27
C TYR A 181 -24.72 18.68 -20.31
N ALA A 182 -24.14 19.78 -20.83
CA ALA A 182 -23.83 20.98 -20.06
C ALA A 182 -25.10 21.77 -19.70
N ALA A 183 -26.12 21.75 -20.57
CA ALA A 183 -27.47 22.25 -20.26
C ALA A 183 -28.30 21.31 -19.38
N GLY A 184 -27.73 20.19 -18.91
CA GLY A 184 -28.39 19.22 -18.04
C GLY A 184 -29.21 18.17 -18.77
N GLN A 185 -29.14 18.09 -20.11
CA GLN A 185 -29.80 17.01 -20.84
C GLN A 185 -29.12 15.67 -20.56
N ARG A 186 -29.89 14.59 -20.64
CA ARG A 186 -29.42 13.21 -20.50
C ARG A 186 -29.96 12.33 -21.62
N CYS A 187 -29.37 11.15 -21.80
CA CYS A 187 -29.84 10.16 -22.78
C CYS A 187 -31.31 9.78 -22.57
N LYS A 188 -31.78 9.70 -21.31
CA LYS A 188 -33.18 9.36 -20.99
C LYS A 188 -34.20 10.40 -21.49
N ASP A 189 -33.76 11.64 -21.70
CA ASP A 189 -34.61 12.75 -22.15
C ASP A 189 -34.71 12.83 -23.69
N GLN A 190 -34.01 11.94 -24.40
CA GLN A 190 -33.91 11.97 -25.85
C GLN A 190 -35.01 11.16 -26.54
N SER A 191 -35.26 11.50 -27.81
CA SER A 191 -36.40 10.95 -28.56
C SER A 191 -36.14 9.61 -29.24
N SER A 192 -34.88 9.19 -29.28
CA SER A 192 -34.48 7.89 -29.83
C SER A 192 -33.34 7.31 -29.02
N GLY A 193 -33.36 6.00 -28.83
CA GLY A 193 -32.41 5.31 -27.96
C GLY A 193 -33.06 4.15 -27.22
N ASN A 194 -32.32 3.61 -26.26
CA ASN A 194 -32.83 2.60 -25.33
C ASN A 194 -32.40 2.96 -23.91
N TRP A 195 -33.31 2.76 -22.97
CA TRP A 195 -33.04 2.92 -21.54
C TRP A 195 -33.44 1.64 -20.81
N TYR A 196 -32.48 1.02 -20.14
CA TYR A 196 -32.67 -0.17 -19.32
C TYR A 196 -32.42 0.14 -17.85
N ILE A 197 -33.23 -0.46 -16.99
CA ILE A 197 -33.05 -0.44 -15.54
C ILE A 197 -32.89 -1.89 -15.09
N ARG A 198 -31.94 -2.17 -14.19
CA ARG A 198 -31.77 -3.50 -13.64
C ARG A 198 -31.55 -3.44 -12.12
N PRO A 199 -32.42 -4.08 -11.32
CA PRO A 199 -32.15 -4.31 -9.91
C PRO A 199 -30.90 -5.18 -9.77
N TYR A 200 -29.86 -4.61 -9.17
CA TYR A 200 -28.51 -5.15 -9.09
C TYR A 200 -28.16 -5.36 -7.62
N THR A 201 -28.20 -6.61 -7.14
CA THR A 201 -27.94 -6.93 -5.75
C THR A 201 -26.48 -7.37 -5.55
N LEU A 202 -25.82 -6.81 -4.54
CA LEU A 202 -24.48 -7.22 -4.11
C LEU A 202 -24.53 -7.71 -2.67
N ASN A 203 -24.03 -8.91 -2.45
CA ASN A 203 -23.89 -9.48 -1.11
C ASN A 203 -22.41 -9.48 -0.73
N LYS A 204 -22.04 -8.73 0.30
CA LYS A 204 -20.66 -8.73 0.82
C LYS A 204 -20.51 -9.91 1.77
N ILE A 205 -19.89 -10.99 1.31
CA ILE A 205 -19.76 -12.21 2.13
C ILE A 205 -18.44 -12.27 2.90
N GLY A 206 -17.46 -11.43 2.54
CA GLY A 206 -16.17 -11.39 3.21
C GLY A 206 -15.43 -10.08 3.04
N HIS A 207 -14.55 -9.80 3.99
CA HIS A 207 -13.62 -8.69 4.00
C HIS A 207 -12.26 -9.20 4.50
N LEU A 208 -11.23 -9.09 3.66
CA LEU A 208 -9.85 -9.38 4.00
C LEU A 208 -9.07 -8.07 4.10
N SER A 209 -8.64 -7.70 5.29
CA SER A 209 -7.76 -6.55 5.52
C SER A 209 -6.33 -7.02 5.66
N LEU A 210 -5.45 -6.53 4.79
CA LEU A 210 -4.01 -6.70 4.90
C LEU A 210 -3.45 -5.53 5.71
N VAL A 211 -2.78 -5.85 6.81
CA VAL A 211 -2.36 -4.88 7.84
C VAL A 211 -0.85 -4.71 7.79
N SER A 212 -0.38 -3.47 7.92
CA SER A 212 1.05 -3.22 8.07
C SER A 212 1.51 -3.82 9.40
N THR A 213 2.55 -4.66 9.36
CA THR A 213 3.25 -5.06 10.58
C THR A 213 4.13 -3.92 11.12
N ASN A 214 4.52 -2.95 10.27
CA ASN A 214 5.62 -1.99 10.50
C ASN A 214 6.89 -2.66 11.08
N ALA A 215 6.99 -3.97 10.91
CA ALA A 215 7.98 -4.78 11.58
C ALA A 215 9.20 -4.91 10.68
N PHE A 216 10.35 -4.94 11.33
CA PHE A 216 11.62 -5.21 10.72
C PHE A 216 12.24 -6.44 11.37
N GLN A 217 12.83 -7.32 10.57
CA GLN A 217 13.67 -8.41 11.06
C GLN A 217 14.99 -8.42 10.31
N GLU A 218 16.08 -8.39 11.07
CA GLU A 218 17.41 -8.68 10.54
C GLU A 218 17.74 -10.16 10.70
N LEU A 219 18.21 -10.76 9.62
CA LEU A 219 18.62 -12.14 9.49
C LEU A 219 20.09 -12.14 9.04
N TRP A 220 20.93 -12.78 9.83
CA TRP A 220 22.33 -12.93 9.47
C TRP A 220 22.59 -14.33 8.96
N VAL A 221 23.31 -14.45 7.85
CA VAL A 221 23.46 -15.73 7.14
C VAL A 221 24.92 -16.10 7.01
N ALA A 222 25.26 -17.29 7.49
CA ALA A 222 26.61 -17.84 7.36
C ALA A 222 26.98 -18.19 5.92
N SER A 223 28.28 -18.37 5.67
CA SER A 223 28.82 -18.80 4.36
C SER A 223 28.23 -20.13 3.88
N ASP A 224 27.82 -20.99 4.80
CA ASP A 224 27.13 -22.25 4.51
C ASP A 224 25.60 -22.11 4.36
N GLY A 225 25.06 -20.90 4.52
CA GLY A 225 23.63 -20.56 4.45
C GLY A 225 22.89 -20.59 5.79
N THR A 226 23.55 -20.95 6.90
CA THR A 226 22.88 -21.07 8.21
C THR A 226 22.40 -19.70 8.70
N PRO A 227 21.08 -19.51 8.93
CA PRO A 227 20.55 -18.26 9.47
C PRO A 227 20.77 -18.16 10.99
N SER A 228 20.92 -16.93 11.46
CA SER A 228 20.91 -16.53 12.87
C SER A 228 20.08 -15.27 13.05
N ILE A 229 19.36 -15.20 14.17
CA ILE A 229 18.50 -14.08 14.56
C ILE A 229 19.19 -13.40 15.75
N THR A 230 19.78 -12.22 15.52
CA THR A 230 20.54 -11.48 16.54
C THR A 230 19.65 -10.61 17.41
N LYS A 231 18.50 -10.16 16.89
CA LYS A 231 17.49 -9.40 17.60
C LYS A 231 16.11 -9.92 17.20
N ASP A 232 15.53 -10.73 18.07
CA ASP A 232 14.22 -11.34 17.81
C ASP A 232 13.13 -10.27 17.95
N SER A 233 12.52 -9.90 16.81
CA SER A 233 11.35 -9.01 16.82
C SER A 233 10.04 -9.76 17.09
N GLY A 234 10.09 -11.09 17.24
CA GLY A 234 8.94 -11.99 17.41
C GLY A 234 8.25 -12.36 16.09
N TYR A 235 8.78 -11.89 14.96
CA TYR A 235 8.23 -12.09 13.63
C TYR A 235 8.91 -13.21 12.85
N CYS A 236 10.12 -13.61 13.22
CA CYS A 236 10.80 -14.73 12.59
C CYS A 236 11.37 -15.71 13.62
N GLU A 237 11.42 -16.98 13.27
CA GLU A 237 12.00 -18.05 14.07
C GLU A 237 12.79 -19.02 13.20
N LEU A 238 13.79 -19.67 13.78
CA LEU A 238 14.48 -20.78 13.10
C LEU A 238 13.57 -22.00 13.08
N GLY A 239 13.52 -22.70 11.94
CA GLY A 239 12.62 -23.83 11.78
C GLY A 239 13.02 -24.78 10.65
N VAL A 240 12.36 -25.94 10.64
CA VAL A 240 12.58 -26.99 9.65
C VAL A 240 11.30 -27.22 8.86
N VAL A 241 11.37 -27.03 7.54
CA VAL A 241 10.22 -27.26 6.66
C VAL A 241 10.63 -28.25 5.57
N SER A 242 9.89 -29.36 5.46
CA SER A 242 10.17 -30.40 4.46
C SER A 242 11.60 -30.97 4.54
N ARG A 243 12.15 -31.09 5.76
CA ARG A 243 13.51 -31.57 6.08
C ARG A 243 14.65 -30.62 5.67
N GLU A 244 14.33 -29.37 5.35
CA GLU A 244 15.31 -28.31 5.12
C GLU A 244 15.28 -27.35 6.31
N ASP A 245 16.45 -27.03 6.86
CA ASP A 245 16.61 -25.97 7.84
C ASP A 245 16.43 -24.59 7.19
N GLY A 246 16.01 -23.60 7.98
CA GLY A 246 15.89 -22.23 7.52
C GLY A 246 15.24 -21.32 8.55
N VAL A 247 14.60 -20.26 8.06
CA VAL A 247 13.88 -19.29 8.88
C VAL A 247 12.42 -19.19 8.43
N ILE A 248 11.51 -19.12 9.38
CA ILE A 248 10.07 -18.93 9.18
C ILE A 248 9.72 -17.53 9.65
N CYS A 249 9.12 -16.73 8.79
CA CYS A 249 8.76 -15.33 9.06
C CYS A 249 7.27 -15.06 8.84
N LYS A 250 6.64 -14.33 9.77
CA LYS A 250 5.28 -13.79 9.66
C LYS A 250 5.27 -12.60 8.71
N MET A 251 5.20 -12.86 7.40
CA MET A 251 5.38 -11.85 6.36
C MET A 251 4.16 -10.96 6.11
N ILE A 252 2.95 -11.52 6.28
CA ILE A 252 1.70 -10.77 6.09
C ILE A 252 0.92 -10.85 7.38
N SER A 253 0.51 -9.72 7.93
CA SER A 253 -0.54 -9.66 8.95
C SER A 253 -1.88 -9.39 8.28
N TYR A 254 -2.93 -10.08 8.70
CA TYR A 254 -4.25 -9.90 8.12
C TYR A 254 -5.38 -10.06 9.13
N ASN A 255 -6.54 -9.50 8.80
CA ASN A 255 -7.81 -9.79 9.43
C ASN A 255 -8.79 -10.26 8.35
N LEU A 256 -9.37 -11.46 8.53
CA LEU A 256 -10.41 -11.97 7.65
C LEU A 256 -11.71 -12.07 8.44
N ASN A 257 -12.75 -11.40 7.95
CA ASN A 257 -14.11 -11.61 8.39
C ASN A 257 -14.94 -12.07 7.20
N GLN A 258 -15.40 -13.32 7.19
CA GLN A 258 -16.30 -13.84 6.17
C GLN A 258 -17.38 -14.76 6.75
N THR A 259 -18.55 -14.75 6.12
CA THR A 259 -19.68 -15.63 6.45
C THR A 259 -19.57 -17.01 5.80
N SER A 260 -18.85 -17.11 4.68
CA SER A 260 -18.58 -18.34 3.94
C SER A 260 -17.40 -18.17 3.00
N ASN A 261 -16.83 -19.28 2.52
CA ASN A 261 -15.81 -19.23 1.49
C ASN A 261 -16.42 -18.75 0.15
N LEU A 262 -15.76 -17.80 -0.52
CA LEU A 262 -16.24 -17.19 -1.77
C LEU A 262 -16.26 -18.16 -2.95
N THR A 263 -15.10 -18.67 -3.34
CA THR A 263 -14.94 -19.58 -4.48
C THR A 263 -13.56 -20.23 -4.46
N ALA A 264 -13.44 -21.46 -4.98
CA ALA A 264 -12.16 -22.13 -5.16
C ALA A 264 -11.30 -21.50 -6.28
N SER A 265 -11.91 -20.68 -7.14
CA SER A 265 -11.24 -19.97 -8.24
C SER A 265 -10.41 -18.78 -7.76
N LEU A 266 -10.64 -18.27 -6.54
CA LEU A 266 -9.81 -17.25 -5.93
C LEU A 266 -8.58 -17.92 -5.32
N ARG A 267 -7.43 -17.71 -5.95
CA ARG A 267 -6.16 -18.34 -5.61
C ARG A 267 -5.11 -17.31 -5.29
N ILE A 268 -4.22 -17.65 -4.37
CA ILE A 268 -3.06 -16.85 -3.99
C ILE A 268 -1.78 -17.56 -4.42
N ARG A 269 -0.79 -16.79 -4.85
CA ARG A 269 0.60 -17.23 -5.01
C ARG A 269 1.57 -16.14 -4.57
N MET A 270 2.85 -16.49 -4.50
CA MET A 270 3.94 -15.57 -4.21
C MET A 270 4.87 -15.47 -5.44
N TYR A 271 5.44 -14.29 -5.64
CA TYR A 271 6.51 -14.00 -6.58
C TYR A 271 7.79 -13.67 -5.81
N ALA A 272 8.92 -14.03 -6.41
CA ALA A 272 10.25 -13.62 -5.97
C ALA A 272 10.93 -12.92 -7.15
N ASP A 273 11.32 -11.67 -6.96
CA ASP A 273 11.97 -10.85 -7.98
C ASP A 273 13.41 -11.33 -8.19
N SER A 274 13.66 -12.05 -9.28
CA SER A 274 14.99 -12.53 -9.61
C SER A 274 15.99 -11.42 -9.96
N GLY A 275 15.50 -10.26 -10.40
CA GLY A 275 16.33 -9.09 -10.68
C GLY A 275 16.87 -8.50 -9.39
N LEU A 276 16.00 -8.25 -8.40
CA LEU A 276 16.41 -7.79 -7.07
C LEU A 276 17.27 -8.82 -6.33
N LEU A 277 16.97 -10.11 -6.50
CA LEU A 277 17.73 -11.19 -5.84
C LEU A 277 19.04 -11.52 -6.54
N GLY A 278 19.28 -11.07 -7.79
CA GLY A 278 20.46 -11.47 -8.57
C GLY A 278 20.48 -12.94 -9.00
N PHE A 279 19.41 -13.70 -8.75
CA PHE A 279 19.22 -15.09 -9.19
C PHE A 279 17.75 -15.48 -9.17
N THR A 280 17.41 -16.58 -9.86
CA THR A 280 16.08 -17.18 -9.79
C THR A 280 16.04 -18.25 -8.70
N PRO A 281 15.27 -18.06 -7.61
CA PRO A 281 15.15 -19.06 -6.55
C PRO A 281 14.47 -20.33 -7.05
N ALA A 282 14.90 -21.49 -6.54
CA ALA A 282 14.19 -22.74 -6.80
C ALA A 282 12.85 -22.76 -6.05
N ALA A 283 11.80 -23.31 -6.67
CA ALA A 283 10.45 -23.29 -6.11
C ALA A 283 10.35 -23.88 -4.68
N THR A 284 11.18 -24.86 -4.35
CA THR A 284 11.17 -25.55 -3.06
C THR A 284 11.93 -24.81 -1.96
N THR A 285 12.77 -23.83 -2.31
CA THR A 285 13.65 -23.15 -1.35
C THR A 285 12.97 -21.97 -0.65
N ILE A 286 11.80 -21.55 -1.17
CA ILE A 286 10.91 -20.55 -0.57
C ILE A 286 9.51 -21.15 -0.52
N LYS A 287 8.85 -21.11 0.64
CA LYS A 287 7.48 -21.61 0.80
C LYS A 287 6.64 -20.63 1.59
N TYR A 288 5.33 -20.67 1.42
CA TYR A 288 4.38 -19.91 2.22
C TYR A 288 3.30 -20.81 2.84
N SER A 289 2.72 -20.36 3.94
CA SER A 289 1.73 -21.10 4.72
C SER A 289 0.79 -20.15 5.46
N GLY A 290 -0.48 -20.55 5.62
CA GLY A 290 -1.46 -19.84 6.45
C GLY A 290 -1.53 -20.33 7.90
N ASP A 291 -0.99 -21.51 8.19
CA ASP A 291 -1.11 -22.20 9.48
C ASP A 291 0.26 -22.55 10.10
N GLY A 292 1.36 -22.26 9.40
CA GLY A 292 2.73 -22.63 9.79
C GLY A 292 3.05 -24.13 9.62
N GLN A 293 2.11 -24.94 9.14
CA GLN A 293 2.21 -26.41 9.11
C GLN A 293 2.07 -26.96 7.68
N THR A 294 1.14 -26.41 6.92
CA THR A 294 0.87 -26.77 5.53
C THR A 294 1.57 -25.78 4.62
N TRP A 295 2.59 -26.26 3.90
CA TRP A 295 3.49 -25.41 3.13
C TRP A 295 3.29 -25.54 1.63
N THR A 296 3.19 -24.40 0.94
CA THR A 296 3.09 -24.29 -0.51
C THR A 296 4.36 -23.64 -1.06
N ASN A 297 4.96 -24.21 -2.11
CA ASN A 297 6.08 -23.59 -2.81
C ASN A 297 5.69 -22.18 -3.32
N PHE A 298 6.59 -21.20 -3.22
CA PHE A 298 6.24 -19.79 -3.51
C PHE A 298 5.58 -19.58 -4.88
N SER A 299 6.12 -20.24 -5.92
CA SER A 299 5.64 -20.12 -7.30
C SER A 299 4.34 -20.88 -7.59
N SER A 300 3.92 -21.76 -6.67
CA SER A 300 2.68 -22.52 -6.79
C SER A 300 1.50 -21.70 -6.28
N THR A 301 0.32 -21.98 -6.83
CA THR A 301 -0.94 -21.36 -6.41
C THR A 301 -1.66 -22.22 -5.37
N SER A 302 -2.23 -21.59 -4.34
CA SER A 302 -3.13 -22.21 -3.36
C SER A 302 -4.50 -21.54 -3.40
N VAL A 303 -5.56 -22.25 -3.04
CA VAL A 303 -6.88 -21.62 -2.88
C VAL A 303 -6.84 -20.70 -1.67
N TYR A 304 -7.45 -19.51 -1.74
CA TYR A 304 -7.25 -18.48 -0.72
C TYR A 304 -7.63 -18.95 0.70
N TYR A 305 -8.72 -19.72 0.85
CA TYR A 305 -9.17 -20.21 2.16
C TYR A 305 -8.31 -21.35 2.74
N ASN A 306 -7.29 -21.82 2.02
CA ASN A 306 -6.23 -22.68 2.58
C ASN A 306 -5.10 -21.85 3.23
N VAL A 307 -5.10 -20.53 3.02
CA VAL A 307 -4.07 -19.60 3.48
C VAL A 307 -4.65 -18.58 4.46
N PHE A 308 -5.88 -18.13 4.22
CA PHE A 308 -6.58 -17.19 5.08
C PHE A 308 -7.76 -17.87 5.76
N SER A 309 -7.90 -17.63 7.05
CA SER A 309 -9.00 -18.11 7.88
C SER A 309 -9.45 -17.02 8.86
N ASN A 310 -10.71 -17.09 9.33
CA ASN A 310 -11.26 -16.11 10.28
C ASN A 310 -10.50 -16.06 11.61
N SER A 311 -9.79 -17.14 11.98
CA SER A 311 -9.02 -17.24 13.22
C SER A 311 -7.51 -17.04 13.02
N GLY A 312 -7.04 -16.96 11.78
CA GLY A 312 -5.62 -16.78 11.48
C GLY A 312 -5.26 -15.31 11.45
N GLU A 313 -3.99 -15.03 11.79
CA GLU A 313 -3.48 -13.66 11.95
C GLU A 313 -2.34 -13.36 10.96
N TYR A 314 -1.62 -14.39 10.51
CA TYR A 314 -0.42 -14.23 9.70
C TYR A 314 -0.34 -15.22 8.54
N VAL A 315 0.31 -14.79 7.46
CA VAL A 315 0.88 -15.69 6.45
C VAL A 315 2.37 -15.81 6.70
N TYR A 316 2.82 -17.04 6.85
CA TYR A 316 4.22 -17.39 7.10
C TYR A 316 4.94 -17.60 5.77
N VAL A 317 6.21 -17.20 5.72
CA VAL A 317 7.13 -17.55 4.63
C VAL A 317 8.36 -18.24 5.22
N PHE A 318 8.70 -19.37 4.64
CA PHE A 318 9.91 -20.12 4.95
C PHE A 318 10.97 -19.82 3.91
N LEU A 319 12.15 -19.40 4.37
CA LEU A 319 13.35 -19.21 3.59
C LEU A 319 14.37 -20.28 4.00
N SER A 320 14.62 -21.25 3.11
CA SER A 320 15.54 -22.35 3.40
C SER A 320 17.00 -21.90 3.46
N LYS A 321 17.82 -22.66 4.19
CA LYS A 321 19.29 -22.56 4.17
C LYS A 321 19.86 -22.53 2.76
N THR A 322 19.28 -23.33 1.84
CA THR A 322 19.69 -23.33 0.42
C THR A 322 19.41 -22.00 -0.28
N PHE A 323 18.26 -21.36 -0.03
CA PHE A 323 17.98 -20.02 -0.56
C PHE A 323 18.94 -18.98 0.01
N LEU A 324 19.14 -19.00 1.32
CA LEU A 324 20.00 -18.06 2.04
C LEU A 324 21.46 -18.19 1.60
N LYS A 325 21.96 -19.42 1.44
CA LYS A 325 23.30 -19.68 0.88
C LYS A 325 23.47 -19.07 -0.50
N ASN A 326 22.47 -19.20 -1.38
CA ASN A 326 22.50 -18.65 -2.72
C ASN A 326 22.58 -17.11 -2.75
N MET A 327 22.03 -16.44 -1.74
CA MET A 327 22.18 -15.00 -1.56
C MET A 327 23.61 -14.65 -1.16
N VAL A 328 24.16 -15.35 -0.16
CA VAL A 328 25.54 -15.16 0.32
C VAL A 328 26.56 -15.41 -0.80
N ASP A 329 26.44 -16.52 -1.52
CA ASP A 329 27.35 -16.88 -2.62
C ASP A 329 27.37 -15.84 -3.76
N ARG A 330 26.33 -15.00 -3.84
CA ARG A 330 26.20 -13.94 -4.86
C ARG A 330 26.46 -12.54 -4.32
N GLY A 331 26.79 -12.40 -3.03
CA GLY A 331 26.97 -11.11 -2.37
C GLY A 331 25.70 -10.24 -2.40
N VAL A 332 24.52 -10.86 -2.41
CA VAL A 332 23.23 -10.13 -2.45
C VAL A 332 22.67 -10.03 -1.03
N SER A 333 22.41 -8.80 -0.58
CA SER A 333 21.60 -8.52 0.60
C SER A 333 20.22 -8.04 0.19
N ILE A 334 19.21 -8.37 1.00
CA ILE A 334 17.94 -7.65 0.97
C ILE A 334 18.08 -6.60 2.06
N THR A 335 18.14 -5.32 1.71
CA THR A 335 18.21 -4.21 2.68
C THR A 335 17.27 -3.12 2.17
N ASN A 336 16.32 -2.67 3.00
CA ASN A 336 15.33 -1.65 2.64
C ASN A 336 14.59 -1.92 1.30
N SER A 337 14.45 -3.20 0.93
CA SER A 337 13.81 -3.64 -0.30
C SER A 337 12.95 -4.88 -0.02
N GLN A 338 11.94 -5.11 -0.84
CA GLN A 338 11.04 -6.25 -0.68
C GLN A 338 10.95 -7.03 -2.00
N PRO A 339 11.76 -8.10 -2.16
CA PRO A 339 11.77 -8.89 -3.40
C PRO A 339 10.57 -9.82 -3.53
N PHE A 340 9.70 -9.87 -2.51
CA PHE A 340 8.55 -10.75 -2.47
C PHE A 340 7.26 -9.98 -2.77
N THR A 341 6.39 -10.56 -3.59
CA THR A 341 5.07 -9.99 -3.90
C THR A 341 4.03 -11.10 -3.89
N PHE A 342 2.92 -10.88 -3.21
CA PHE A 342 1.80 -11.82 -3.21
C PHE A 342 0.76 -11.39 -4.22
N ALA A 343 0.06 -12.38 -4.78
CA ALA A 343 -0.88 -12.15 -5.86
C ALA A 343 -2.12 -12.99 -5.71
N PHE A 344 -3.27 -12.33 -5.73
CA PHE A 344 -4.56 -12.95 -5.92
C PHE A 344 -4.90 -13.04 -7.40
N THR A 345 -5.45 -14.19 -7.79
CA THR A 345 -6.03 -14.44 -9.12
C THR A 345 -7.40 -15.06 -8.92
N ASN A 346 -8.42 -14.53 -9.60
CA ASN A 346 -9.75 -15.12 -9.67
C ASN A 346 -10.11 -15.43 -11.11
N SER A 347 -10.02 -16.71 -11.47
CA SER A 347 -10.31 -17.17 -12.84
C SER A 347 -11.78 -17.06 -13.23
N VAL A 348 -12.69 -16.74 -12.30
CA VAL A 348 -14.08 -16.39 -12.62
C VAL A 348 -14.12 -15.12 -13.47
N THR A 349 -13.24 -14.15 -13.20
CA THR A 349 -13.18 -12.84 -13.85
C THR A 349 -11.84 -12.68 -14.57
N PRO A 350 -11.68 -13.24 -15.77
CA PRO A 350 -10.38 -13.39 -16.42
C PRO A 350 -9.72 -12.06 -16.82
N GLU A 351 -10.46 -10.96 -16.93
CA GLU A 351 -9.90 -9.66 -17.33
C GLU A 351 -9.47 -8.77 -16.15
N SER A 352 -10.09 -8.94 -14.99
CA SER A 352 -9.97 -8.01 -13.84
C SER A 352 -9.66 -8.73 -12.53
N GLY A 353 -9.68 -10.05 -12.51
CA GLY A 353 -9.50 -10.88 -11.32
C GLY A 353 -8.07 -10.95 -10.83
N TYR A 354 -7.31 -9.85 -10.89
CA TYR A 354 -5.91 -9.79 -10.50
C TYR A 354 -5.70 -8.69 -9.47
N TYR A 355 -4.95 -9.02 -8.44
CA TYR A 355 -4.53 -8.07 -7.43
C TYR A 355 -3.18 -8.52 -6.84
N GLN A 356 -2.28 -7.58 -6.62
CA GLN A 356 -0.95 -7.85 -6.10
C GLN A 356 -0.63 -6.88 -4.99
N PHE A 357 0.09 -7.36 -3.98
CA PHE A 357 0.51 -6.55 -2.86
C PHE A 357 1.87 -7.01 -2.36
N THR A 358 2.59 -6.06 -1.78
CA THR A 358 3.90 -6.27 -1.18
C THR A 358 3.71 -6.54 0.32
N PRO A 359 4.35 -7.57 0.90
CA PRO A 359 4.23 -7.86 2.32
C PRO A 359 4.89 -6.77 3.16
N SER A 360 4.37 -6.56 4.37
CA SER A 360 4.74 -5.43 5.23
C SER A 360 5.95 -5.68 6.13
N LEU A 361 6.32 -6.94 6.40
CA LEU A 361 7.56 -7.25 7.13
C LEU A 361 8.78 -6.93 6.26
N GLN A 362 9.61 -5.99 6.68
CA GLN A 362 10.91 -5.75 6.06
C GLN A 362 11.94 -6.75 6.59
N LEU A 363 12.65 -7.41 5.67
CA LEU A 363 13.72 -8.33 6.00
C LEU A 363 15.05 -7.71 5.61
N ASN A 364 16.01 -7.65 6.55
CA ASN A 364 17.40 -7.40 6.22
C ASN A 364 18.17 -8.72 6.22
N ILE A 365 18.66 -9.19 5.08
CA ILE A 365 19.45 -10.42 5.00
C ILE A 365 20.89 -10.05 4.74
N VAL A 366 21.74 -10.19 5.76
CA VAL A 366 23.15 -9.76 5.71
C VAL A 366 24.07 -10.98 5.71
N PRO A 367 24.89 -11.18 4.67
CA PRO A 367 25.95 -12.18 4.68
C PRO A 367 26.93 -11.94 5.83
N LYS A 368 27.48 -13.01 6.41
CA LYS A 368 28.58 -12.95 7.39
C LYS A 368 29.90 -12.53 6.73
N GLU A 369 29.96 -11.28 6.32
CA GLU A 369 31.15 -10.57 5.84
C GLU A 369 31.39 -9.32 6.68
N TYR A 370 32.38 -8.52 6.30
CA TYR A 370 32.57 -7.19 6.87
C TYR A 370 31.35 -6.33 6.57
N GLY A 371 30.60 -5.96 7.60
CA GLY A 371 29.28 -5.36 7.42
C GLY A 371 28.92 -4.41 8.56
N ILE A 372 28.02 -3.48 8.27
CA ILE A 372 27.46 -2.54 9.24
C ILE A 372 25.95 -2.45 9.08
N SER A 373 25.25 -2.44 10.21
CA SER A 373 23.82 -2.21 10.31
C SER A 373 23.52 -1.23 11.44
N ILE A 374 22.47 -0.43 11.26
CA ILE A 374 21.87 0.40 12.29
C ILE A 374 20.36 0.20 12.23
N ILE A 375 19.77 -0.17 13.36
CA ILE A 375 18.34 -0.49 13.47
C ILE A 375 17.77 0.28 14.64
N SER A 376 16.56 0.81 14.51
CA SER A 376 15.84 1.40 15.64
C SER A 376 15.65 0.37 16.75
N SER A 377 15.80 0.78 18.01
CA SER A 377 15.76 -0.14 19.13
C SER A 377 14.40 -0.80 19.31
N ASP A 378 13.33 -0.16 18.83
CA ASP A 378 11.95 -0.65 18.82
C ASP A 378 11.61 -1.56 17.62
N ASN A 379 12.59 -1.91 16.77
CA ASN A 379 12.42 -2.70 15.55
C ASN A 379 11.46 -2.08 14.52
N SER A 380 11.31 -0.76 14.51
CA SER A 380 10.61 -0.02 13.45
C SER A 380 11.53 0.31 12.27
N THR A 381 10.93 0.53 11.10
CA THR A 381 11.62 0.92 9.86
C THR A 381 12.10 2.37 9.87
N SER A 382 11.61 3.19 10.80
CA SER A 382 11.98 4.59 10.98
C SER A 382 11.67 5.03 12.41
N ALA A 383 12.68 5.47 13.15
CA ALA A 383 12.47 6.06 14.45
C ALA A 383 11.80 7.44 14.30
N SER A 384 10.84 7.75 15.17
CA SER A 384 10.18 9.05 15.22
C SER A 384 9.88 9.44 16.67
N GLY A 385 9.72 10.73 16.92
CA GLY A 385 9.40 11.24 18.25
C GLY A 385 8.85 12.66 18.21
N SER A 386 8.24 13.08 19.31
CA SER A 386 7.67 14.41 19.49
C SER A 386 7.94 14.91 20.90
N GLY A 387 8.12 16.22 21.07
CA GLY A 387 8.37 16.85 22.36
C GLY A 387 7.92 18.31 22.37
N THR A 388 7.86 18.90 23.55
CA THR A 388 7.44 20.30 23.76
C THR A 388 8.64 21.16 24.12
N ILE A 389 8.89 22.22 23.35
CA ILE A 389 9.97 23.17 23.63
C ILE A 389 9.79 23.83 25.00
N GLY A 390 10.87 23.86 25.78
CA GLY A 390 10.90 24.30 27.18
C GLY A 390 10.87 23.15 28.19
N GLU A 391 10.52 21.93 27.79
CA GLU A 391 10.52 20.77 28.68
C GLU A 391 11.93 20.19 28.88
N THR A 392 12.16 19.58 30.05
CA THR A 392 13.45 18.97 30.38
C THR A 392 13.68 17.63 29.71
N ALA A 393 12.61 16.96 29.27
CA ALA A 393 12.70 15.68 28.58
C ALA A 393 13.12 15.91 27.11
N PRO A 394 14.22 15.32 26.63
CA PRO A 394 14.57 15.36 25.22
C PRO A 394 13.62 14.45 24.41
N ILE A 395 13.57 14.68 23.10
CA ILE A 395 13.12 13.64 22.17
C ILE A 395 14.27 12.63 22.06
N GLU A 396 14.00 11.37 22.39
CA GLU A 396 14.97 10.28 22.28
C GLU A 396 14.59 9.33 21.14
N MET A 397 15.58 8.96 20.34
CA MET A 397 15.48 7.87 19.39
C MET A 397 16.64 6.91 19.64
N ASP A 398 16.30 5.69 20.01
CA ASP A 398 17.25 4.65 20.36
C ASP A 398 17.56 3.78 19.14
N TYR A 399 18.83 3.43 18.95
CA TYR A 399 19.32 2.59 17.88
C TYR A 399 20.29 1.53 18.42
N THR A 400 20.33 0.38 17.75
CA THR A 400 21.39 -0.62 17.90
C THR A 400 22.27 -0.55 16.66
N VAL A 401 23.57 -0.27 16.85
CA VAL A 401 24.57 -0.34 15.80
C VAL A 401 25.26 -1.70 15.89
N THR A 402 25.29 -2.44 14.79
CA THR A 402 25.95 -3.74 14.71
C THR A 402 26.99 -3.70 13.60
N VAL A 403 28.21 -4.14 13.90
CA VAL A 403 29.24 -4.43 12.90
C VAL A 403 29.57 -5.91 12.89
N SER A 404 29.84 -6.46 11.72
CA SER A 404 30.17 -7.88 11.53
C SER A 404 31.56 -8.04 10.91
N GLY A 405 32.24 -9.14 11.25
CA GLY A 405 33.48 -9.56 10.61
C GLY A 405 34.31 -10.52 11.48
N PRO A 406 35.42 -11.07 10.97
CA PRO A 406 36.45 -11.77 11.77
C PRO A 406 36.99 -10.96 12.95
N ARG A 407 36.88 -9.63 12.83
CA ARG A 407 37.26 -8.66 13.84
C ARG A 407 36.38 -7.42 13.71
N GLN A 408 36.32 -6.64 14.77
CA GLN A 408 35.68 -5.34 14.75
C GLN A 408 36.34 -4.39 13.73
N ALA A 409 35.57 -3.44 13.21
CA ALA A 409 36.04 -2.36 12.35
C ALA A 409 37.11 -1.51 13.05
N ASP A 410 38.10 -1.04 12.28
CA ASP A 410 39.19 -0.19 12.79
C ASP A 410 38.70 1.22 13.13
N SER A 411 37.67 1.68 12.44
CA SER A 411 36.97 2.93 12.74
C SER A 411 35.48 2.78 12.57
N ILE A 412 34.71 3.26 13.53
CA ILE A 412 33.24 3.34 13.47
C ILE A 412 32.86 4.77 13.80
N THR A 413 32.07 5.41 12.94
CA THR A 413 31.63 6.80 13.12
C THR A 413 30.14 6.95 12.91
N ALA A 414 29.50 7.85 13.65
CA ALA A 414 28.09 8.20 13.47
C ALA A 414 27.91 9.71 13.20
N GLN A 415 26.90 10.05 12.41
CA GLN A 415 26.57 11.41 12.01
C GLN A 415 25.05 11.56 11.86
N VAL A 416 24.51 12.67 12.35
CA VAL A 416 23.14 13.12 12.09
C VAL A 416 23.20 14.02 10.86
N ILE A 417 22.34 13.75 9.88
CA ILE A 417 22.27 14.46 8.61
C ILE A 417 20.83 14.95 8.43
N GLY A 418 20.66 16.20 8.05
CA GLY A 418 19.34 16.78 7.78
C GLY A 418 19.43 18.26 7.44
N GLU A 419 18.28 18.89 7.24
CA GLU A 419 18.21 20.35 7.06
C GLU A 419 18.81 21.05 8.30
N SER A 420 19.60 22.09 8.06
CA SER A 420 20.37 22.72 9.12
C SER A 420 20.51 24.23 8.93
N THR A 421 20.86 24.90 10.02
CA THR A 421 21.15 26.33 10.04
C THR A 421 22.34 26.59 10.96
N THR A 422 22.99 27.74 10.80
CA THR A 422 24.12 28.15 11.66
C THR A 422 23.78 29.44 12.37
N ILE A 423 23.96 29.45 13.69
CA ILE A 423 23.69 30.61 14.55
C ILE A 423 24.91 30.83 15.41
N ASN A 424 25.50 32.03 15.33
CA ASN A 424 26.72 32.38 16.06
C ASN A 424 27.85 31.34 15.87
N ASN A 425 28.06 30.89 14.62
CA ASN A 425 28.98 29.81 14.25
C ASN A 425 28.70 28.42 14.86
N ALA A 426 27.57 28.23 15.54
CA ALA A 426 27.13 26.92 15.99
C ALA A 426 26.06 26.34 15.04
N PRO A 427 26.23 25.12 14.52
CA PRO A 427 25.26 24.48 13.64
C PRO A 427 24.07 23.91 14.43
N TYR A 428 22.87 23.95 13.89
CA TYR A 428 21.63 23.42 14.47
C TYR A 428 20.86 22.63 13.40
N CYS A 429 20.08 21.63 13.82
CA CYS A 429 19.05 21.04 12.96
C CYS A 429 17.91 22.04 12.78
N LEU A 430 17.38 22.14 11.57
CA LEU A 430 16.33 23.10 11.23
C LEU A 430 14.96 22.42 11.21
N PHE A 431 14.05 22.90 12.06
CA PHE A 431 12.66 22.45 12.10
C PHE A 431 11.75 23.53 11.50
N THR A 432 10.78 23.11 10.69
CA THR A 432 9.89 24.04 9.97
C THR A 432 8.42 23.66 10.11
N SER A 433 7.53 24.65 10.02
CA SER A 433 6.08 24.43 9.99
C SER A 433 5.59 24.00 8.59
N THR A 434 4.56 23.17 8.54
CA THR A 434 3.93 22.70 7.28
C THR A 434 3.27 23.83 6.48
N GLN A 435 2.78 24.87 7.16
CA GLN A 435 2.19 26.06 6.53
C GLN A 435 3.23 27.12 6.13
N GLY A 436 4.52 26.85 6.36
CA GLY A 436 5.59 27.82 6.19
C GLY A 436 5.62 28.90 7.27
N GLY A 437 6.71 29.67 7.31
CA GLY A 437 6.85 30.86 8.17
C GLY A 437 7.50 30.63 9.54
N LEU A 438 7.60 29.40 10.04
CA LEU A 438 8.38 29.08 11.23
C LEU A 438 9.65 28.31 10.85
N SER A 439 10.77 28.75 11.40
CA SER A 439 12.09 28.13 11.24
C SER A 439 12.77 28.16 12.59
N VAL A 440 12.92 27.00 13.21
CA VAL A 440 13.37 26.85 14.60
C VAL A 440 14.67 26.02 14.63
N PRO A 441 15.75 26.56 15.20
CA PRO A 441 17.01 25.84 15.36
C PRO A 441 16.95 24.93 16.61
N ILE A 442 17.12 23.62 16.43
CA ILE A 442 17.16 22.65 17.54
C ILE A 442 18.49 21.90 17.50
N PRO A 443 19.26 21.82 18.61
CA PRO A 443 20.50 21.06 18.63
C PRO A 443 20.22 19.56 18.66
N ALA A 444 21.15 18.76 18.14
CA ALA A 444 21.10 17.31 18.24
C ALA A 444 22.39 16.76 18.86
N PHE A 445 22.24 15.66 19.58
CA PHE A 445 23.33 14.96 20.26
C PHE A 445 23.25 13.46 19.98
N LEU A 446 24.40 12.83 19.89
CA LEU A 446 24.55 11.38 19.86
C LEU A 446 25.12 10.91 21.19
N GLN A 447 24.50 9.87 21.77
CA GLN A 447 24.87 9.34 23.07
C GLN A 447 25.06 7.82 23.02
N TYR A 448 26.09 7.30 23.68
CA TYR A 448 26.38 5.87 23.80
C TYR A 448 27.14 5.57 25.10
N ASN A 449 27.19 4.30 25.50
CA ASN A 449 27.98 3.87 26.66
C ASN A 449 29.43 3.58 26.23
N SER A 450 30.40 4.06 26.99
CA SER A 450 31.83 3.81 26.74
C SER A 450 32.31 2.50 27.37
N GLU A 451 33.31 1.88 26.75
CA GLU A 451 33.98 0.68 27.27
C GLU A 451 34.60 0.91 28.65
N SER A 452 35.05 2.13 28.96
CA SER A 452 35.58 2.52 30.27
C SER A 452 34.53 2.61 31.38
N GLY A 453 33.25 2.43 31.07
CA GLY A 453 32.13 2.64 31.98
C GLY A 453 31.77 4.13 32.06
N GLY A 454 30.62 4.49 31.51
CA GLY A 454 30.09 5.86 31.54
C GLY A 454 29.38 6.24 30.26
N VAL A 455 28.47 7.21 30.36
CA VAL A 455 27.70 7.73 29.23
C VAL A 455 28.53 8.81 28.50
N VAL A 456 28.74 8.63 27.20
CA VAL A 456 29.35 9.61 26.32
C VAL A 456 28.24 10.28 25.53
N GLN A 457 28.16 11.62 25.61
CA GLN A 457 27.24 12.42 24.81
C GLN A 457 28.05 13.45 24.01
N LYS A 458 27.92 13.43 22.68
CA LYS A 458 28.61 14.34 21.76
C LYS A 458 27.59 15.08 20.90
N ARG A 459 27.81 16.39 20.73
CA ARG A 459 26.97 17.22 19.87
C ARG A 459 27.16 16.83 18.40
N ASN A 460 26.07 16.69 17.65
CA ASN A 460 26.09 16.42 16.23
C ASN A 460 24.80 16.91 15.55
N SER A 461 24.73 18.19 15.22
CA SER A 461 23.53 18.90 14.79
C SER A 461 23.44 19.03 13.27
N CYS A 462 23.04 17.94 12.60
CA CYS A 462 22.64 17.81 11.18
C CYS A 462 23.66 18.19 10.09
N SER A 463 24.67 19.01 10.40
CA SER A 463 25.74 19.46 9.49
C SER A 463 27.14 19.33 10.10
N GLU A 464 27.24 18.82 11.33
CA GLU A 464 28.52 18.59 12.00
C GLU A 464 29.21 17.34 11.45
N ALA A 465 30.55 17.30 11.51
CA ALA A 465 31.32 16.13 11.09
C ALA A 465 31.01 14.90 11.96
N ALA A 466 31.17 13.71 11.39
CA ALA A 466 30.91 12.45 12.08
C ALA A 466 31.76 12.29 13.36
N ILE A 467 31.16 11.74 14.42
CA ILE A 467 31.83 11.43 15.68
C ILE A 467 32.40 10.01 15.66
N SER A 468 33.57 9.80 16.26
CA SER A 468 34.10 8.45 16.48
C SER A 468 33.35 7.76 17.63
N MET A 469 32.98 6.50 17.39
CA MET A 469 32.37 5.55 18.33
C MET A 469 33.34 4.42 18.72
N ARG A 470 34.64 4.60 18.49
CA ARG A 470 35.65 3.56 18.78
C ARG A 470 35.70 3.16 20.26
N ASP A 471 35.40 4.09 21.15
CA ASP A 471 35.37 3.90 22.60
C ASP A 471 34.02 3.40 23.12
N ALA A 472 33.06 3.10 22.25
CA ALA A 472 31.77 2.56 22.65
C ALA A 472 31.91 1.15 23.26
N GLN A 473 30.99 0.78 24.13
CA GLN A 473 30.93 -0.54 24.74
C GLN A 473 30.30 -1.51 23.74
N TRP A 474 31.15 -2.28 23.07
CA TRP A 474 30.73 -3.26 22.07
C TRP A 474 30.58 -4.66 22.67
N GLN A 475 29.42 -5.27 22.46
CA GLN A 475 29.15 -6.65 22.87
C GLN A 475 29.47 -7.60 21.72
N GLN A 476 30.39 -8.53 21.95
CA GLN A 476 30.77 -9.54 20.97
C GLN A 476 29.89 -10.79 21.07
N THR A 477 29.32 -11.22 19.95
CA THR A 477 28.56 -12.48 19.82
C THR A 477 29.13 -13.31 18.67
N PRO A 478 29.56 -14.56 18.90
CA PRO A 478 30.01 -15.45 17.83
C PRO A 478 28.97 -15.63 16.73
N TRP A 479 29.45 -15.84 15.50
CA TRP A 479 28.60 -16.04 14.34
C TRP A 479 27.78 -17.32 14.38
N ASP A 480 28.31 -18.39 14.95
CA ASP A 480 27.60 -19.66 15.15
C ASP A 480 27.69 -20.10 16.61
N ALA A 481 26.67 -20.83 17.06
CA ALA A 481 26.59 -21.29 18.46
C ALA A 481 27.77 -22.18 18.88
N ASN A 482 28.44 -22.82 17.90
CA ASN A 482 29.59 -23.69 18.14
C ASN A 482 30.94 -22.97 17.95
N ASN A 483 30.93 -21.68 17.59
CA ASN A 483 32.12 -20.86 17.31
C ASN A 483 33.10 -21.57 16.35
N THR A 484 32.55 -22.19 15.31
CA THR A 484 33.30 -22.90 14.26
C THR A 484 33.65 -21.99 13.08
N ASP A 485 33.05 -20.79 13.03
CA ASP A 485 33.39 -19.72 12.10
C ASP A 485 34.22 -18.65 12.82
N ASP A 486 35.22 -18.06 12.15
CA ASP A 486 36.20 -17.15 12.75
C ASP A 486 35.65 -15.73 12.99
N GLY A 487 34.37 -15.47 12.72
CA GLY A 487 33.76 -14.15 12.85
C GLY A 487 32.79 -13.98 14.00
N SER A 488 32.52 -12.70 14.28
CA SER A 488 31.64 -12.26 15.34
C SER A 488 30.83 -11.04 14.94
N TYR A 489 29.74 -10.82 15.66
CA TYR A 489 29.01 -9.58 15.69
C TYR A 489 29.49 -8.74 16.86
N PHE A 490 29.61 -7.44 16.64
CA PHE A 490 29.89 -6.46 17.67
C PHE A 490 28.74 -5.45 17.66
N ALA A 491 27.96 -5.42 18.74
CA ALA A 491 26.80 -4.52 18.85
C ALA A 491 26.98 -3.48 19.95
N THR A 492 26.46 -2.27 19.75
CA THR A 492 26.41 -1.22 20.77
C THR A 492 25.15 -0.37 20.62
N ASP A 493 24.72 0.24 21.72
CA ASP A 493 23.56 1.15 21.73
C ASP A 493 23.99 2.58 21.37
N LEU A 494 23.19 3.23 20.53
CA LEU A 494 23.35 4.61 20.11
C LEU A 494 22.02 5.34 20.27
N LYS A 495 22.01 6.49 20.94
CA LYS A 495 20.83 7.35 21.06
C LYS A 495 21.03 8.65 20.28
N LEU A 496 20.00 9.06 19.56
CA LEU A 496 19.85 10.42 19.03
C LEU A 496 18.94 11.21 19.97
N LEU A 497 19.42 12.36 20.42
CA LEU A 497 18.74 13.23 21.37
C LEU A 497 18.53 14.61 20.76
N PHE A 498 17.30 15.11 20.86
CA PHE A 498 16.99 16.53 20.64
C PHE A 498 16.56 17.14 21.98
N PRO A 499 17.42 17.93 22.65
CA PRO A 499 17.05 18.61 23.90
C PRO A 499 15.96 19.64 23.67
N MET A 500 14.88 19.53 24.45
CA MET A 500 13.74 20.46 24.34
C MET A 500 13.92 21.73 25.18
N ASN A 501 14.87 21.74 26.11
CA ASN A 501 15.16 22.87 27.01
C ASN A 501 16.31 23.78 26.53
N ASP A 502 16.77 23.64 25.29
CA ASP A 502 17.80 24.53 24.76
C ASP A 502 17.23 25.94 24.57
N SER A 503 17.86 26.93 25.22
CA SER A 503 17.37 28.31 25.24
C SER A 503 17.31 28.95 23.85
N ARG A 504 18.11 28.49 22.89
CA ARG A 504 18.06 28.99 21.52
C ARG A 504 16.83 28.49 20.76
N SER A 505 16.33 27.31 21.12
CA SER A 505 15.16 26.68 20.49
C SER A 505 13.83 27.38 20.85
N MET A 506 13.82 28.19 21.91
CA MET A 506 12.69 29.07 22.27
C MET A 506 12.43 30.17 21.24
N LEU A 507 13.35 30.39 20.30
CA LEU A 507 13.32 31.47 19.33
C LEU A 507 13.49 30.92 17.91
N THR A 508 12.88 31.58 16.94
CA THR A 508 13.11 31.33 15.52
C THR A 508 14.54 31.66 15.11
N VAL A 509 14.97 31.22 13.92
CA VAL A 509 16.29 31.54 13.34
C VAL A 509 16.53 33.05 13.28
N SER A 510 15.50 33.86 13.02
CA SER A 510 15.58 35.33 13.01
C SER A 510 15.62 35.98 14.39
N GLY A 511 15.38 35.21 15.47
CA GLY A 511 15.44 35.68 16.85
C GLY A 511 14.11 36.11 17.45
N ALA A 512 12.98 35.87 16.78
CA ALA A 512 11.64 36.14 17.32
C ALA A 512 11.09 34.95 18.11
N ASP A 513 10.28 35.23 19.14
CA ASP A 513 9.44 34.22 19.80
C ASP A 513 8.47 33.58 18.80
N TRP A 514 8.03 32.35 19.09
CA TRP A 514 7.12 31.62 18.22
C TRP A 514 6.19 30.69 19.01
N GLU A 515 5.07 30.34 18.37
CA GLU A 515 4.10 29.37 18.85
C GLU A 515 3.63 28.54 17.66
N GLY A 516 3.51 27.22 17.83
CA GLY A 516 3.03 26.32 16.79
C GLY A 516 3.72 24.96 16.82
N VAL A 517 3.55 24.21 15.72
CA VAL A 517 4.19 22.90 15.53
C VAL A 517 5.19 23.01 14.38
N VAL A 518 6.40 22.55 14.64
CA VAL A 518 7.47 22.42 13.65
C VAL A 518 7.91 20.96 13.58
N SER A 519 8.38 20.54 12.41
CA SER A 519 8.83 19.18 12.16
C SER A 519 10.10 19.17 11.30
N ALA A 520 10.86 18.11 11.38
CA ALA A 520 12.04 17.84 10.55
C ALA A 520 12.11 16.34 10.24
N SER A 521 12.73 16.02 9.11
CA SER A 521 13.15 14.66 8.74
C SER A 521 14.64 14.66 8.42
N GLY A 522 15.30 13.53 8.62
CA GLY A 522 16.73 13.39 8.42
C GLY A 522 17.19 11.94 8.51
N GLU A 523 18.50 11.75 8.49
CA GLU A 523 19.16 10.45 8.50
C GLU A 523 20.20 10.38 9.62
N ILE A 524 20.32 9.22 10.26
CA ILE A 524 21.49 8.87 11.06
C ILE A 524 22.40 7.95 10.23
N LYS A 525 23.56 8.46 9.85
CA LYS A 525 24.54 7.73 9.06
C LYS A 525 25.61 7.15 9.98
N VAL A 526 25.75 5.82 9.96
CA VAL A 526 26.90 5.15 10.58
C VAL A 526 27.82 4.60 9.50
N THR A 527 29.12 4.68 9.73
CA THR A 527 30.15 4.20 8.80
C THR A 527 31.16 3.37 9.56
N ALA A 528 31.48 2.20 9.05
CA ALA A 528 32.56 1.34 9.54
C ALA A 528 33.61 1.14 8.45
N ASN A 529 34.89 1.20 8.82
CA ASN A 529 36.01 0.92 7.92
C ASN A 529 36.90 -0.18 8.50
N TRP A 530 37.32 -1.10 7.63
CA TRP A 530 38.32 -2.13 7.93
C TRP A 530 39.54 -1.93 7.02
N VAL A 531 40.71 -1.79 7.63
CA VAL A 531 41.99 -1.62 6.95
C VAL A 531 42.58 -2.98 6.60
N GLY A 532 43.14 -3.10 5.39
CA GLY A 532 43.82 -4.32 4.93
C GLY A 532 42.89 -5.44 4.47
N VAL A 533 41.62 -5.13 4.23
CA VAL A 533 40.64 -6.03 3.64
C VAL A 533 40.50 -5.69 2.16
N THR A 534 40.74 -6.66 1.27
CA THR A 534 40.36 -6.55 -0.14
C THR A 534 38.90 -6.94 -0.30
N PRO A 535 38.09 -6.18 -1.06
CA PRO A 535 36.68 -6.49 -1.31
C PRO A 535 36.46 -7.88 -1.89
#